data_AF-A0A7Y2XQS2-F1
#
_entry.id   AF-A0A7Y2XQS2-F1
#
_cell.length_a   1.000
_cell.length_b   1.000
_cell.length_c   1.000
_cell.angle_alpha   90.00
_cell.angle_beta   90.00
_cell.angle_gamma   90.00
#
_symmetry.space_group_name_H-M   'P 1'
#
loop_
_entity.id
_entity.type
_entity.pdbx_description
1 polymer ?
#
loop_
_entity_poly.entity_id
_entity_poly.type
_entity_poly.pdbx_seq_one_letter_code
_entity_poly.pdbx_strand_id
1 'polypeptide(L)'
;MKSTLSRMTVAASMILSLFVMSCGKKDTAESLSDEVVAQMNELVAAISSAKDKESAEQAASKIDAIGDELVDIAARLDALGDPSEDDKKMIKEKMETAKEENNKKLTEAMTAAMGNTDAREVLMKAMDSFSKKMKEVDATYKKFGLE
;
A
#
# COMPACT_ATOMS: atom_id res chain seq x y z
N MET A 1 64.73 0.31 6.94
CA MET A 1 64.94 -0.69 8.00
C MET A 1 64.48 -0.06 9.32
N LYS A 2 63.60 -0.75 10.08
CA LYS A 2 63.01 -0.41 11.40
C LYS A 2 61.94 0.72 11.38
N SER A 3 60.63 0.46 11.26
CA SER A 3 59.66 -0.15 12.19
C SER A 3 59.43 0.63 13.49
N THR A 4 58.23 1.21 13.66
CA THR A 4 57.38 1.02 14.85
C THR A 4 55.95 1.49 14.59
N LEU A 5 55.03 0.57 14.85
CA LEU A 5 53.58 0.66 14.79
C LEU A 5 52.98 1.54 15.91
N SER A 6 51.84 2.14 15.57
CA SER A 6 50.58 2.18 16.32
C SER A 6 50.53 2.80 17.72
N ARG A 7 49.78 3.91 17.84
CA ARG A 7 48.79 4.09 18.91
C ARG A 7 47.52 4.67 18.29
N MET A 8 46.54 3.77 18.09
CA MET A 8 45.14 4.09 17.82
C MET A 8 44.61 5.08 18.88
N THR A 9 43.98 6.16 18.44
CA THR A 9 43.02 6.89 19.27
C THR A 9 41.70 6.90 18.51
N VAL A 10 40.80 6.03 18.95
CA VAL A 10 39.40 6.00 18.53
C VAL A 10 38.71 7.16 19.25
N ALA A 11 38.17 8.11 18.50
CA ALA A 11 37.19 9.06 19.01
C ALA A 11 35.92 8.92 18.15
N ALA A 12 34.99 8.11 18.66
CA ALA A 12 33.64 8.01 18.16
C ALA A 12 32.93 9.36 18.40
N SER A 13 32.53 10.03 17.32
CA SER A 13 31.56 11.12 17.38
C SER A 13 30.38 10.75 16.50
N MET A 14 29.34 10.23 17.15
CA MET A 14 27.99 10.17 16.61
C MET A 14 27.53 11.60 16.32
N ILE A 15 27.41 11.96 15.04
CA ILE A 15 26.41 12.94 14.60
C ILE A 15 25.55 12.22 13.56
N LEU A 16 24.63 11.44 14.11
CA LEU A 16 23.39 11.04 13.47
C LEU A 16 22.56 12.31 13.23
N SER A 17 21.91 12.38 12.07
CA SER A 17 20.86 13.33 11.67
C SER A 17 21.27 14.36 10.62
N LEU A 18 21.42 13.90 9.38
CA LEU A 18 20.89 14.67 8.26
C LEU A 18 19.60 13.98 7.82
N PHE A 19 18.52 14.47 8.42
CA PHE A 19 17.15 14.32 7.95
C PHE A 19 17.12 14.55 6.44
N VAL A 20 16.73 13.50 5.72
CA VAL A 20 16.36 13.63 4.31
C VAL A 20 15.11 14.51 4.30
N MET A 21 15.26 15.75 3.79
CA MET A 21 14.14 16.61 3.39
C MET A 21 13.41 15.93 2.22
N SER A 22 12.58 14.93 2.53
CA SER A 22 11.39 14.71 1.73
C SER A 22 10.48 15.90 2.02
N CYS A 23 10.01 16.61 0.99
CA CYS A 23 8.95 17.61 1.13
C CYS A 23 7.72 16.92 1.73
N GLY A 24 7.67 16.88 3.06
CA GLY A 24 6.71 16.12 3.82
C GLY A 24 5.34 16.73 3.67
N LYS A 25 4.49 16.14 2.82
CA LYS A 25 3.07 16.13 3.13
C LYS A 25 2.96 15.52 4.53
N LYS A 26 2.52 16.32 5.49
CA LYS A 26 2.24 15.84 6.84
C LYS A 26 1.07 14.87 6.72
N ASP A 27 1.21 13.70 7.32
CA ASP A 27 0.12 12.73 7.38
C ASP A 27 -1.12 13.35 8.05
N THR A 28 -2.23 13.31 7.34
CA THR A 28 -3.58 13.60 7.81
C THR A 28 -4.52 12.48 7.39
N ALA A 29 -5.68 12.38 8.02
CA ALA A 29 -6.71 11.43 7.61
C ALA A 29 -7.12 11.62 6.14
N GLU A 30 -7.13 12.87 5.67
CA GLU A 30 -7.38 13.22 4.26
C GLU A 30 -6.27 12.75 3.32
N SER A 31 -5.00 13.05 3.62
CA SER A 31 -3.89 12.67 2.74
C SER A 31 -3.72 11.16 2.65
N LEU A 32 -3.89 10.46 3.77
CA LEU A 32 -3.79 9.01 3.82
C LEU A 32 -4.98 8.33 3.12
N SER A 33 -6.19 8.90 3.21
CA SER A 33 -7.32 8.38 2.41
C SER A 33 -7.15 8.61 0.91
N ASP A 34 -6.50 9.69 0.47
CA ASP A 34 -6.11 9.85 -0.93
C ASP A 34 -5.14 8.75 -1.39
N GLU A 35 -4.17 8.40 -0.54
CA GLU A 35 -3.24 7.31 -0.82
C GLU A 35 -3.97 5.96 -0.91
N VAL A 36 -4.92 5.67 -0.02
CA VAL A 36 -5.76 4.46 -0.13
C VAL A 36 -6.50 4.41 -1.47
N VAL A 37 -7.15 5.51 -1.88
CA VAL A 37 -7.85 5.57 -3.17
C VAL A 37 -6.89 5.36 -4.35
N ALA A 38 -5.69 5.93 -4.30
CA ALA A 38 -4.67 5.72 -5.32
C ALA A 38 -4.28 4.23 -5.40
N GLN A 39 -4.08 3.56 -4.26
CA GLN A 39 -3.77 2.13 -4.22
C GLN A 39 -4.92 1.26 -4.74
N MET A 40 -6.19 1.64 -4.50
CA MET A 40 -7.34 0.95 -5.09
C MET A 40 -7.38 1.08 -6.61
N ASN A 41 -7.02 2.26 -7.15
CA ASN A 41 -6.93 2.47 -8.59
C ASN A 41 -5.80 1.61 -9.20
N GLU A 42 -4.64 1.55 -8.55
CA GLU A 42 -3.53 0.69 -8.98
C GLU A 42 -3.89 -0.79 -8.90
N LEU A 43 -4.69 -1.21 -7.91
CA LEU A 43 -5.18 -2.59 -7.82
C LEU A 43 -6.03 -2.96 -9.04
N VAL A 44 -6.97 -2.10 -9.42
CA VAL A 44 -7.80 -2.29 -10.63
C VAL A 44 -6.92 -2.36 -11.88
N ALA A 45 -5.93 -1.47 -12.00
CA ALA A 45 -5.01 -1.45 -13.13
C ALA A 45 -4.15 -2.72 -13.20
N ALA A 46 -3.65 -3.21 -12.07
CA ALA A 46 -2.87 -4.44 -11.98
C ALA A 46 -3.68 -5.65 -12.46
N ILE A 47 -4.91 -5.83 -11.94
CA ILE A 47 -5.80 -6.93 -12.37
C ILE A 47 -6.10 -6.83 -13.87
N SER A 48 -6.42 -5.63 -14.35
CA SER A 48 -6.75 -5.39 -15.76
C SER A 48 -5.60 -5.69 -16.71
N SER A 49 -4.35 -5.63 -16.23
CA SER A 49 -3.17 -5.91 -17.02
C SER A 49 -2.90 -7.39 -17.25
N ALA A 50 -3.48 -8.27 -16.43
CA ALA A 50 -3.21 -9.71 -16.42
C ALA A 50 -4.02 -10.46 -17.48
N LYS A 51 -3.54 -10.43 -18.73
CA LYS A 51 -4.21 -11.03 -19.90
C LYS A 51 -3.78 -12.47 -20.18
N ASP A 52 -2.58 -12.81 -19.73
CA ASP A 52 -1.91 -14.09 -19.90
C ASP A 52 -1.09 -14.41 -18.65
N LYS A 53 -0.41 -15.57 -18.65
CA LYS A 53 0.37 -16.02 -17.50
C LYS A 53 1.49 -15.05 -17.10
N GLU A 54 2.24 -14.53 -18.06
CA GLU A 54 3.38 -13.64 -17.80
C GLU A 54 2.91 -12.31 -17.21
N SER A 55 1.90 -11.68 -17.82
CA SER A 55 1.30 -10.45 -17.31
C SER A 55 0.58 -10.67 -15.97
N ALA A 56 0.04 -11.87 -15.70
CA ALA A 56 -0.52 -12.23 -14.41
C ALA A 56 0.54 -12.33 -13.30
N GLU A 57 1.73 -12.86 -13.59
CA GLU A 57 2.85 -12.89 -12.63
C GLU A 57 3.32 -11.48 -12.28
N GLN A 58 3.39 -10.58 -13.27
CA GLN A 58 3.69 -9.17 -13.04
C GLN A 58 2.59 -8.49 -12.22
N ALA A 59 1.32 -8.73 -12.55
CA ALA A 59 0.19 -8.22 -11.80
C ALA A 59 0.18 -8.73 -10.35
N ALA A 60 0.50 -10.02 -10.13
CA ALA A 60 0.59 -10.61 -8.80
C ALA A 60 1.64 -9.91 -7.94
N SER A 61 2.82 -9.62 -8.50
CA SER A 61 3.84 -8.85 -7.78
C SER A 61 3.37 -7.43 -7.43
N LYS A 62 2.62 -6.77 -8.32
CA LYS A 62 2.05 -5.44 -8.05
C LYS A 62 0.97 -5.50 -6.98
N ILE A 63 0.07 -6.49 -7.04
CA ILE A 63 -0.99 -6.70 -6.03
C ILE A 63 -0.37 -6.90 -4.65
N ASP A 64 0.72 -7.66 -4.56
CA ASP A 64 1.39 -7.90 -3.28
C ASP A 64 2.00 -6.60 -2.72
N ALA A 65 2.68 -5.81 -3.55
CA ALA A 65 3.23 -4.51 -3.18
C ALA A 65 2.14 -3.50 -2.78
N ILE A 66 1.02 -3.44 -3.51
CA ILE A 66 -0.14 -2.62 -3.14
C ILE A 66 -0.65 -3.03 -1.75
N GLY A 67 -0.67 -4.32 -1.44
CA GLY A 67 -1.02 -4.82 -0.11
C GLY A 67 -0.06 -4.32 0.98
N ASP A 68 1.25 -4.27 0.70
CA ASP A 68 2.24 -3.73 1.65
C ASP A 68 2.07 -2.23 1.87
N GLU A 69 1.84 -1.46 0.80
CA GLU A 69 1.58 -0.02 0.89
C GLU A 69 0.31 0.27 1.70
N LEU A 70 -0.76 -0.50 1.51
CA LEU A 70 -1.97 -0.36 2.31
C LEU A 70 -1.74 -0.69 3.80
N VAL A 71 -0.85 -1.65 4.10
CA VAL A 71 -0.43 -1.94 5.48
C VAL A 71 0.37 -0.77 6.08
N ASP A 72 1.28 -0.17 5.32
CA ASP A 72 2.01 1.02 5.76
C ASP A 72 1.07 2.20 6.02
N ILE A 73 0.12 2.46 5.11
CA ILE A 73 -0.91 3.49 5.29
C ILE A 73 -1.75 3.23 6.54
N ALA A 74 -2.09 1.97 6.83
CA ALA A 74 -2.80 1.61 8.06
C ALA A 74 -1.99 1.96 9.32
N ALA A 75 -0.70 1.65 9.34
CA ALA A 75 0.17 1.98 10.46
C ALA A 75 0.27 3.51 10.65
N ARG A 76 0.35 4.27 9.56
CA ARG A 76 0.36 5.73 9.58
C ARG A 76 -0.96 6.32 10.05
N LEU A 77 -2.10 5.74 9.64
CA LEU A 77 -3.43 6.12 10.14
C LEU A 77 -3.57 5.87 11.64
N ASP A 78 -3.14 4.70 12.12
CA ASP A 78 -3.22 4.37 13.55
C ASP A 78 -2.37 5.33 14.40
N ALA A 79 -1.21 5.75 13.89
CA ALA A 79 -0.36 6.75 14.53
C ALA A 79 -1.00 8.16 14.63
N LEU A 80 -2.03 8.47 13.82
CA LEU A 80 -2.81 9.71 13.95
C LEU A 80 -3.81 9.68 15.12
N GLY A 81 -4.12 8.49 15.66
CA GLY A 81 -5.10 8.32 16.72
C GLY A 81 -6.52 8.10 16.20
N ASP A 82 -7.51 8.58 16.94
CA ASP A 82 -8.93 8.43 16.58
C ASP A 82 -9.37 9.52 15.59
N PRO A 83 -10.05 9.17 14.48
CA PRO A 83 -10.54 10.17 13.54
C PRO A 83 -11.70 10.96 14.14
N SER A 84 -11.78 12.25 13.78
CA SER A 84 -12.96 13.05 14.08
C SER A 84 -14.17 12.58 13.26
N GLU A 85 -15.37 13.02 13.63
CA GLU A 85 -16.58 12.73 12.85
C GLU A 85 -16.54 13.38 11.46
N ASP A 86 -15.91 14.55 11.35
CA ASP A 86 -15.70 15.22 10.06
C ASP A 86 -14.72 14.43 9.18
N ASP A 87 -13.65 13.88 9.76
CA ASP A 87 -12.71 13.00 9.04
C ASP A 87 -13.43 11.75 8.52
N LYS A 88 -14.21 11.07 9.37
CA LYS A 88 -14.98 9.88 8.98
C LYS A 88 -15.94 10.18 7.83
N LYS A 89 -16.64 11.32 7.90
CA LYS A 89 -17.58 11.72 6.85
C LYS A 89 -16.86 11.99 5.52
N MET A 90 -15.77 12.77 5.55
CA MET A 90 -14.97 13.07 4.36
C MET A 90 -14.39 11.79 3.74
N ILE A 91 -13.84 10.91 4.56
CA ILE A 91 -13.31 9.62 4.10
C ILE A 91 -14.41 8.79 3.46
N LYS A 92 -15.57 8.66 4.12
CA LYS A 92 -16.68 7.89 3.60
C LYS A 92 -17.14 8.38 2.22
N GLU A 93 -17.35 9.69 2.06
CA GLU A 93 -17.74 10.28 0.76
C GLU A 93 -16.70 10.01 -0.33
N LYS A 94 -15.41 10.09 0.02
CA LYS A 94 -14.29 9.78 -0.88
C LYS A 94 -14.27 8.32 -1.30
N MET A 95 -14.47 7.40 -0.35
CA MET A 95 -14.50 5.96 -0.61
C MET A 95 -15.72 5.54 -1.42
N GLU A 96 -16.88 6.13 -1.18
CA GLU A 96 -18.09 5.90 -1.99
C GLU A 96 -17.85 6.33 -3.44
N THR A 97 -17.26 7.51 -3.66
CA THR A 97 -16.91 7.99 -5.00
C THR A 97 -15.93 7.05 -5.69
N ALA A 98 -14.83 6.68 -5.02
CA ALA A 98 -13.83 5.77 -5.57
C ALA A 98 -14.42 4.38 -5.88
N LYS A 99 -15.34 3.88 -5.05
CA LYS A 99 -16.06 2.63 -5.30
C LYS A 99 -16.90 2.73 -6.55
N GLU A 100 -17.69 3.78 -6.73
CA GLU A 100 -18.51 3.96 -7.93
C GLU A 100 -17.66 3.98 -9.21
N GLU A 101 -16.53 4.70 -9.19
CA GLU A 101 -15.62 4.81 -10.32
C GLU A 101 -14.93 3.48 -10.68
N ASN A 102 -14.64 2.66 -9.66
CA ASN A 102 -13.85 1.44 -9.81
C ASN A 102 -14.68 0.17 -9.93
N ASN A 103 -15.91 0.11 -9.39
CA ASN A 103 -16.66 -1.14 -9.28
C ASN A 103 -16.89 -1.81 -10.65
N LYS A 104 -17.25 -1.01 -11.66
CA LYS A 104 -17.41 -1.51 -13.04
C LYS A 104 -16.09 -2.06 -13.59
N LYS A 105 -15.01 -1.28 -13.50
CA LYS A 105 -13.68 -1.66 -14.03
C LYS A 105 -13.15 -2.91 -13.33
N LEU A 106 -13.28 -2.97 -12.01
CA LEU A 106 -12.87 -4.12 -11.20
C LEU A 106 -13.64 -5.37 -11.58
N THR A 107 -14.97 -5.27 -11.73
CA THR A 107 -15.82 -6.40 -12.15
C THR A 107 -15.43 -6.91 -13.54
N GLU A 108 -15.21 -6.01 -14.49
CA GLU A 108 -14.77 -6.37 -15.84
C GLU A 108 -13.38 -7.02 -15.83
N ALA A 109 -12.43 -6.43 -15.08
CA ALA A 109 -11.07 -6.95 -14.95
C ALA A 109 -11.03 -8.34 -14.32
N MET A 110 -11.78 -8.56 -13.23
CA MET A 110 -11.92 -9.86 -12.58
C MET A 110 -12.56 -10.90 -13.50
N THR A 111 -13.60 -10.52 -14.25
CA THR A 111 -14.27 -11.41 -15.21
C THR A 111 -13.31 -11.86 -16.30
N ALA A 112 -12.54 -10.92 -16.87
CA ALA A 112 -11.53 -11.21 -17.89
C ALA A 112 -10.42 -12.13 -17.34
N ALA A 113 -9.91 -11.82 -16.15
CA ALA A 113 -8.91 -12.62 -15.45
C ALA A 113 -9.37 -14.07 -15.21
N MET A 114 -10.63 -14.27 -14.82
CA MET A 114 -11.20 -15.60 -14.58
C MET A 114 -11.41 -16.43 -15.85
N GLY A 115 -11.52 -15.78 -17.02
CA GLY A 115 -11.66 -16.43 -18.32
C GLY A 115 -10.39 -17.11 -18.84
N ASN A 116 -9.22 -16.79 -18.27
CA ASN A 116 -7.94 -17.39 -18.62
C ASN A 116 -7.44 -18.29 -17.48
N THR A 117 -7.41 -19.61 -17.69
CA THR A 117 -7.08 -20.59 -16.63
C THR A 117 -5.71 -20.39 -16.01
N ASP A 118 -4.72 -19.97 -16.79
CA ASP A 118 -3.33 -19.84 -16.33
C ASP A 118 -3.12 -18.52 -15.59
N ALA A 119 -3.70 -17.42 -16.08
CA ALA A 119 -3.70 -16.13 -15.37
C ALA A 119 -4.50 -16.20 -14.07
N ARG A 120 -5.63 -16.93 -14.08
CA ARG A 120 -6.53 -17.08 -12.94
C ARG A 120 -5.83 -17.65 -11.70
N GLU A 121 -5.06 -18.73 -11.85
CA GLU A 121 -4.41 -19.35 -10.68
C GLU A 121 -3.41 -18.39 -10.00
N VAL A 122 -2.62 -17.69 -10.81
CA VAL A 122 -1.63 -16.72 -10.33
C VAL A 122 -2.32 -15.57 -9.60
N LEU A 123 -3.35 -14.98 -10.21
CA LEU A 123 -4.10 -13.88 -9.61
C LEU A 123 -4.86 -14.30 -8.36
N MET A 124 -5.43 -15.51 -8.31
CA MET A 124 -6.11 -16.01 -7.12
C MET A 124 -5.16 -16.11 -5.92
N LYS A 125 -3.92 -16.59 -6.12
CA LYS A 125 -2.91 -16.63 -5.05
C LYS A 125 -2.51 -15.23 -4.59
N ALA A 126 -2.34 -14.30 -5.53
CA ALA A 126 -2.04 -12.91 -5.20
C ALA A 126 -3.19 -12.26 -4.39
N MET A 127 -4.43 -12.50 -4.79
CA MET A 127 -5.62 -12.00 -4.08
C MET A 127 -5.80 -12.64 -2.69
N ASP A 128 -5.42 -13.90 -2.51
CA ASP A 128 -5.41 -14.54 -1.18
C ASP A 128 -4.35 -13.90 -0.27
N SER A 129 -3.15 -13.62 -0.78
CA SER A 129 -2.10 -12.86 -0.05
C SER A 129 -2.61 -11.47 0.33
N PHE A 130 -3.12 -10.73 -0.67
CA PHE A 130 -3.70 -9.41 -0.48
C PHE A 130 -4.83 -9.43 0.57
N SER A 131 -5.74 -10.40 0.50
CA SER A 131 -6.85 -10.53 1.46
C SER A 131 -6.35 -10.76 2.89
N LYS A 132 -5.26 -11.52 3.08
CA LYS A 132 -4.65 -11.70 4.40
C LYS A 132 -4.10 -10.38 4.94
N LYS A 133 -3.34 -9.63 4.14
CA LYS A 133 -2.85 -8.28 4.51
C LYS A 133 -4.01 -7.36 4.86
N MET A 134 -5.09 -7.37 4.08
CA MET A 134 -6.27 -6.54 4.34
C MET A 134 -7.00 -6.91 5.64
N LYS A 135 -7.01 -8.20 6.01
CA LYS A 135 -7.55 -8.64 7.30
C LYS A 135 -6.71 -8.15 8.49
N GLU A 136 -5.40 -8.02 8.31
CA GLU A 136 -4.51 -7.51 9.37
C GLU A 136 -4.82 -6.05 9.71
N VAL A 137 -5.28 -5.27 8.73
CA VAL A 137 -5.55 -3.83 8.87
C VAL A 137 -7.03 -3.46 8.99
N ASP A 138 -7.92 -4.45 8.93
CA ASP A 138 -9.38 -4.28 8.91
C ASP A 138 -9.89 -3.40 10.06
N ALA A 139 -9.35 -3.57 11.28
CA ALA A 139 -9.75 -2.78 12.44
C ALA A 139 -9.45 -1.29 12.27
N THR A 140 -8.25 -0.96 11.76
CA THR A 140 -7.86 0.43 11.49
C THR A 140 -8.71 1.01 10.38
N TYR A 141 -8.94 0.27 9.30
CA TYR A 141 -9.71 0.79 8.17
C TYR A 141 -11.17 1.04 8.56
N LYS A 142 -11.80 0.14 9.33
CA LYS A 142 -13.13 0.35 9.90
C LYS A 142 -13.22 1.57 10.81
N LYS A 143 -12.22 1.75 11.67
CA LYS A 143 -12.13 2.91 12.56
C LYS A 143 -12.17 4.24 11.80
N PHE A 144 -11.57 4.29 10.61
CA PHE A 144 -11.52 5.45 9.73
C PHE A 144 -12.63 5.51 8.67
N GLY A 145 -13.46 4.47 8.52
CA GLY A 145 -14.50 4.40 7.49
C GLY A 145 -13.98 4.10 6.09
N LEU A 146 -12.86 3.38 5.98
CA LEU A 146 -12.18 3.01 4.73
C LEU A 146 -12.60 1.63 4.16
N GLU A 147 -13.63 1.00 4.72
CA GLU A 147 -14.19 -0.27 4.22
C GLU A 147 -15.10 -0.09 3.01
#